data_AF-A0A9D7DAU2-F1
#
_entry.id   AF-A0A9D7DAU2-F1
#
_cell.length_a   1.000
_cell.length_b   1.000
_cell.length_c   1.000
_cell.angle_alpha   90.00
_cell.angle_beta   90.00
_cell.angle_gamma   90.00
#
_symmetry.space_group_name_H-M   'P 1'
#
loop_
_entity.id
_entity.type
_entity.pdbx_description
1 polymer ?
#
loop_
_entity_poly.entity_id
_entity_poly.type
_entity_poly.pdbx_seq_one_letter_code
_entity_poly.pdbx_strand_id
1 'polypeptide(L)'
;MSAERAGRGAAIAAAAAYALLWGGSTAYLYATGGDWSTGVFVALIFGVGLGGIAWLLTRGANAPRIEVKRPALESGSIIVYLTLYAVLFLGFGMTWAREVLPEGQQQELLVLALKLGVHIVLPAILLVLLGAKLAPIAQLGLSGRKFWRTLIVLGLIILALVCVITPSLKLLSAIPPTFDTMIWAVPLGFIWITLEAGACEEFLFRGVLQTRLTAWFNSAWAGVIVTSLIFGLAHTPGLFMRGGPGVDGWSTDPLQVVAHTIAVLSPIGLTFGLIYARTKSLLLVILLHGLVDVLPNLAEFVGIWR
;
A
#
# COMPACT_ATOMS: atom_id res chain seq x y z
N MET A 1 -30.97 -15.32 5.98
CA MET A 1 -30.04 -14.66 6.93
C MET A 1 -30.06 -13.16 6.67
N SER A 2 -30.18 -12.30 7.69
CA SER A 2 -30.13 -10.84 7.46
C SER A 2 -28.76 -10.39 6.94
N ALA A 3 -28.72 -9.34 6.12
CA ALA A 3 -27.49 -8.82 5.53
C ALA A 3 -26.40 -8.49 6.57
N GLU A 4 -26.82 -8.02 7.76
CA GLU A 4 -25.94 -7.75 8.90
C GLU A 4 -25.28 -9.02 9.47
N ARG A 5 -26.02 -10.13 9.56
CA ARG A 5 -25.46 -11.43 9.99
C ARG A 5 -24.46 -11.96 8.97
N ALA A 6 -24.73 -11.79 7.67
CA ALA A 6 -23.82 -12.20 6.61
C ALA A 6 -22.49 -11.43 6.66
N GLY A 7 -22.55 -10.09 6.85
CA GLY A 7 -21.34 -9.26 6.97
C GLY A 7 -20.48 -9.59 8.18
N ARG A 8 -21.11 -9.94 9.32
CA ARG A 8 -20.40 -10.40 10.53
C ARG A 8 -19.71 -11.75 10.31
N GLY A 9 -20.37 -12.70 9.64
CA GLY A 9 -19.78 -13.99 9.29
C GLY A 9 -18.54 -13.83 8.40
N ALA A 10 -18.63 -12.98 7.36
CA ALA A 10 -17.51 -12.69 6.47
C ALA A 10 -16.32 -12.05 7.20
N ALA A 11 -16.58 -11.13 8.15
CA ALA A 11 -15.52 -10.52 8.96
C ALA A 11 -14.79 -11.56 9.82
N ILE A 12 -15.53 -12.45 10.48
CA ILE A 12 -14.95 -13.51 11.33
C ILE A 12 -14.11 -14.47 10.47
N ALA A 13 -14.66 -14.91 9.33
CA ALA A 13 -13.94 -15.79 8.42
C ALA A 13 -12.66 -15.15 7.88
N ALA A 14 -12.71 -13.88 7.46
CA ALA A 14 -11.55 -13.14 6.98
C ALA A 14 -10.49 -12.98 8.09
N ALA A 15 -10.90 -12.65 9.32
CA ALA A 15 -9.99 -12.52 10.45
C ALA A 15 -9.32 -13.85 10.83
N ALA A 16 -10.08 -14.96 10.84
CA ALA A 16 -9.52 -16.29 11.09
C ALA A 16 -8.54 -16.70 9.98
N ALA A 17 -8.91 -16.49 8.71
CA ALA A 17 -8.04 -16.77 7.58
C ALA A 17 -6.75 -15.93 7.63
N TYR A 18 -6.87 -14.63 7.95
CA TYR A 18 -5.70 -13.76 8.12
C TYR A 18 -4.79 -14.25 9.24
N ALA A 19 -5.34 -14.58 10.42
CA ALA A 19 -4.55 -15.07 11.55
C ALA A 19 -3.80 -16.37 11.20
N LEU A 20 -4.45 -17.29 10.48
CA LEU A 20 -3.83 -18.52 10.01
C LEU A 20 -2.74 -18.26 8.97
N LEU A 21 -3.00 -17.42 7.97
CA LEU A 21 -2.04 -17.11 6.92
C LEU A 21 -0.84 -16.34 7.46
N TRP A 22 -1.07 -15.31 8.27
CA TRP A 22 0.00 -14.52 8.89
C TRP A 22 0.79 -15.35 9.89
N GLY A 23 0.11 -16.10 10.78
CA GLY A 23 0.76 -16.97 11.75
C GLY A 23 1.57 -18.09 11.08
N GLY A 24 1.00 -18.71 10.04
CA GLY A 24 1.68 -19.72 9.25
C GLY A 24 2.89 -19.17 8.48
N SER A 25 2.77 -17.97 7.91
CA SER A 25 3.88 -17.29 7.23
C SER A 25 5.02 -16.95 8.18
N THR A 26 4.72 -16.38 9.34
CA THR A 26 5.71 -16.07 10.38
C THR A 26 6.39 -17.34 10.91
N ALA A 27 5.62 -18.41 11.16
CA ALA A 27 6.15 -19.69 11.60
C ALA A 27 7.03 -20.35 10.52
N TYR A 28 6.66 -20.23 9.25
CA TYR A 28 7.43 -20.74 8.13
C TYR A 28 8.76 -19.99 7.97
N LEU A 29 8.75 -18.66 8.05
CA LEU A 29 9.98 -17.85 8.06
C LEU A 29 10.89 -18.28 9.21
N TYR A 30 10.35 -18.44 10.42
CA TYR A 30 11.12 -18.92 11.56
C TYR A 30 11.75 -20.30 11.30
N ALA A 31 10.95 -21.26 10.83
CA ALA A 31 11.39 -22.64 10.61
C ALA A 31 12.42 -22.79 9.48
N THR A 32 12.41 -21.89 8.50
CA THR A 32 13.30 -21.93 7.33
C THR A 32 14.47 -20.95 7.43
N GLY A 33 14.63 -20.26 8.56
CA GLY A 33 15.71 -19.29 8.78
C GLY A 33 15.52 -17.94 8.08
N GLY A 34 14.31 -17.66 7.57
CA GLY A 34 13.93 -16.34 7.08
C GLY A 34 13.63 -15.34 8.22
N ASP A 35 13.55 -14.06 7.88
CA ASP A 35 13.27 -13.01 8.87
C ASP A 35 11.80 -12.95 9.27
N TRP A 36 11.46 -13.73 10.29
CA TRP A 36 10.14 -13.74 10.92
C TRP A 36 9.94 -12.57 11.90
N SER A 37 11.03 -12.04 12.45
CA SER A 37 11.00 -11.08 13.55
C SER A 37 10.47 -9.73 13.10
N THR A 38 10.87 -9.28 11.90
CA THR A 38 10.33 -8.06 11.27
C THR A 38 8.82 -8.16 11.06
N GLY A 39 8.32 -9.33 10.63
CA GLY A 39 6.88 -9.56 10.49
C GLY A 39 6.11 -9.36 11.80
N VAL A 40 6.64 -9.88 12.91
CA VAL A 40 6.04 -9.69 14.25
C VAL A 40 6.08 -8.22 14.67
N PHE A 41 7.23 -7.55 14.56
CA PHE A 41 7.34 -6.14 14.93
C PHE A 41 6.43 -5.25 14.09
N VAL A 42 6.39 -5.45 12.77
CA VAL A 42 5.52 -4.69 11.87
C VAL A 42 4.05 -4.96 12.16
N ALA A 43 3.66 -6.20 12.47
CA ALA A 43 2.29 -6.49 12.89
C ALA A 43 1.90 -5.79 14.20
N LEU A 44 2.80 -5.75 15.19
CA LEU A 44 2.57 -5.04 16.44
C LEU A 44 2.53 -3.51 16.24
N ILE A 45 3.47 -2.95 15.49
CA ILE A 45 3.59 -1.50 15.29
C ILE A 45 2.48 -1.00 14.37
N PHE A 46 2.37 -1.53 13.15
CA PHE A 46 1.40 -1.06 12.16
C PHE A 46 0.01 -1.64 12.41
N GLY A 47 -0.08 -2.97 12.49
CA GLY A 47 -1.37 -3.66 12.62
C GLY A 47 -2.11 -3.31 13.91
N VAL A 48 -1.40 -3.22 15.05
CA VAL A 48 -2.02 -2.96 16.37
C VAL A 48 -1.82 -1.51 16.82
N GLY A 49 -0.57 -1.04 16.95
CA GLY A 49 -0.24 0.28 17.51
C GLY A 49 -0.81 1.44 16.70
N LEU A 50 -0.30 1.63 15.47
CA LEU A 50 -0.76 2.66 14.54
C LEU A 50 -2.22 2.44 14.15
N GLY A 51 -2.67 1.19 13.99
CA GLY A 51 -4.09 0.88 13.77
C GLY A 51 -4.99 1.40 14.89
N GLY A 52 -4.60 1.20 16.15
CA GLY A 52 -5.32 1.70 17.33
C GLY A 52 -5.32 3.23 17.41
N ILE A 53 -4.17 3.88 17.18
CA ILE A 53 -4.05 5.34 17.16
C ILE A 53 -4.90 5.93 16.03
N ALA A 54 -4.84 5.33 14.83
CA ALA A 54 -5.66 5.73 13.68
C ALA A 54 -7.16 5.61 13.99
N TRP A 55 -7.58 4.52 14.64
CA TRP A 55 -8.97 4.35 15.06
C TRP A 55 -9.41 5.46 16.02
N LEU A 56 -8.58 5.79 17.03
CA LEU A 56 -8.86 6.86 17.99
C LEU A 56 -8.95 8.23 17.30
N LEU A 57 -8.00 8.56 16.43
CA LEU A 57 -7.95 9.85 15.73
C LEU A 57 -9.12 10.05 14.77
N THR A 58 -9.63 8.96 14.19
CA THR A 58 -10.74 8.95 13.23
C THR A 58 -12.09 8.65 13.88
N ARG A 59 -12.17 8.59 15.22
CA ARG A 59 -13.43 8.41 15.95
C ARG A 59 -14.43 9.53 15.59
N GLY A 60 -15.65 9.13 15.27
CA GLY A 60 -16.71 10.03 14.81
C GLY A 60 -16.45 10.65 13.42
N ALA A 61 -15.60 10.02 12.59
CA ALA A 61 -15.56 10.33 11.15
C ALA A 61 -16.84 9.82 10.48
N ASN A 62 -17.51 10.71 9.75
CA ASN A 62 -18.68 10.37 8.94
C ASN A 62 -18.23 10.05 7.52
N ALA A 63 -17.81 8.80 7.30
CA ALA A 63 -17.36 8.34 6.01
C ALA A 63 -18.56 8.02 5.10
N PRO A 64 -18.71 8.71 3.96
CA PRO A 64 -19.78 8.41 3.01
C PRO A 64 -19.64 6.98 2.45
N ARG A 65 -20.78 6.32 2.23
CA ARG A 65 -20.79 5.00 1.59
C ARG A 65 -20.55 5.19 0.09
N ILE A 66 -19.66 4.37 -0.47
CA ILE A 66 -19.47 4.28 -1.92
C ILE A 66 -20.34 3.13 -2.41
N GLU A 67 -21.30 3.44 -3.28
CA GLU A 67 -22.17 2.44 -3.89
C GLU A 67 -21.40 1.66 -4.96
N VAL A 68 -21.52 0.34 -4.91
CA VAL A 68 -20.95 -0.59 -5.89
C VAL A 68 -22.11 -1.40 -6.46
N LYS A 69 -22.42 -1.20 -7.74
CA LYS A 69 -23.63 -1.75 -8.35
C LYS A 69 -23.54 -3.25 -8.57
N ARG A 70 -22.34 -3.74 -8.93
CA ARG A 70 -22.12 -5.16 -9.23
C ARG A 70 -20.91 -5.69 -8.44
N PRO A 71 -21.02 -5.82 -7.10
CA PRO A 71 -19.85 -6.05 -6.25
C PRO A 71 -19.01 -7.27 -6.61
N ALA A 72 -19.64 -8.40 -6.93
CA ALA A 72 -18.93 -9.62 -7.31
C ALA A 72 -18.21 -9.48 -8.67
N LEU A 73 -18.89 -8.96 -9.70
CA LEU A 73 -18.32 -8.77 -11.03
C LEU A 73 -17.19 -7.74 -11.00
N GLU A 74 -17.40 -6.58 -10.35
CA GLU A 74 -16.38 -5.55 -10.24
C GLU A 74 -15.16 -6.07 -9.46
N SER A 75 -15.36 -6.73 -8.32
CA SER A 75 -14.26 -7.32 -7.56
C SER A 75 -13.49 -8.36 -8.37
N GLY A 76 -14.19 -9.30 -9.02
CA GLY A 76 -13.59 -10.34 -9.84
C GLY A 76 -12.78 -9.75 -11.01
N SER A 77 -13.32 -8.72 -11.67
CA SER A 77 -12.62 -8.03 -12.76
C SER A 77 -11.34 -7.34 -12.29
N ILE A 78 -11.37 -6.70 -11.11
CA ILE A 78 -10.17 -6.08 -10.53
C ILE A 78 -9.16 -7.14 -10.07
N ILE A 79 -9.60 -8.28 -9.55
CA ILE A 79 -8.68 -9.38 -9.19
C ILE A 79 -8.00 -9.94 -10.44
N VAL A 80 -8.75 -10.19 -11.52
CA VAL A 80 -8.18 -10.62 -12.81
C VAL A 80 -7.21 -9.57 -13.35
N TYR A 81 -7.58 -8.30 -13.27
CA TYR A 81 -6.69 -7.19 -13.63
C TYR A 81 -5.37 -7.24 -12.83
N LEU A 82 -5.45 -7.41 -11.51
CA LEU A 82 -4.28 -7.51 -10.64
C LEU A 82 -3.40 -8.72 -10.96
N THR A 83 -3.98 -9.87 -11.29
CA THR A 83 -3.23 -11.04 -11.74
C THR A 83 -2.50 -10.78 -13.06
N LEU A 84 -3.18 -10.17 -14.04
CA LEU A 84 -2.56 -9.79 -15.31
C LEU A 84 -1.47 -8.73 -15.10
N TYR A 85 -1.72 -7.73 -14.27
CA TYR A 85 -0.76 -6.72 -13.85
C TYR A 85 0.52 -7.36 -13.25
N ALA A 86 0.33 -8.28 -12.31
CA ALA A 86 1.42 -8.95 -11.60
C ALA A 86 2.34 -9.76 -12.54
N VAL A 87 1.78 -10.35 -13.60
CA VAL A 87 2.55 -11.12 -14.58
C VAL A 87 3.10 -10.22 -15.70
N LEU A 88 2.23 -9.45 -16.35
CA LEU A 88 2.57 -8.70 -17.55
C LEU A 88 3.34 -7.43 -17.23
N PHE A 89 2.82 -6.59 -16.33
CA PHE A 89 3.43 -5.31 -16.05
C PHE A 89 4.64 -5.44 -15.13
N LEU A 90 4.51 -6.13 -13.99
CA LEU A 90 5.65 -6.32 -13.10
C LEU A 90 6.72 -7.23 -13.74
N GLY A 91 6.34 -8.32 -14.41
CA GLY A 91 7.32 -9.22 -15.03
C GLY A 91 8.01 -8.60 -16.25
N PHE A 92 7.24 -8.11 -17.22
CA PHE A 92 7.77 -7.69 -18.52
C PHE A 92 7.78 -6.17 -18.71
N GLY A 93 6.69 -5.49 -18.36
CA GLY A 93 6.53 -4.04 -18.59
C GLY A 93 7.55 -3.19 -17.85
N MET A 94 7.81 -3.48 -16.58
CA MET A 94 8.81 -2.78 -15.77
C MET A 94 10.25 -3.04 -16.23
N THR A 95 10.54 -4.27 -16.63
CA THR A 95 11.85 -4.65 -17.20
C THR A 95 12.09 -3.88 -18.50
N TRP A 96 11.12 -3.91 -19.41
CA TRP A 96 11.18 -3.13 -20.65
C TRP A 96 11.36 -1.62 -20.40
N ALA A 97 10.63 -1.04 -19.45
CA ALA A 97 10.72 0.38 -19.13
C ALA A 97 12.11 0.79 -18.62
N ARG A 98 12.79 -0.10 -17.89
CA ARG A 98 14.16 0.14 -17.41
C ARG A 98 15.24 -0.16 -18.46
N GLU A 99 14.95 -0.97 -19.46
CA GLU A 99 15.92 -1.27 -20.53
C GLU A 99 15.88 -0.26 -21.69
N VAL A 100 14.74 0.40 -21.92
CA VAL A 100 14.55 1.31 -23.06
C VAL A 100 15.23 2.68 -22.89
N LEU A 101 15.46 3.10 -21.65
CA LEU A 101 16.15 4.35 -21.32
C LEU A 101 17.29 4.07 -20.33
N PRO A 102 18.44 4.76 -20.45
CA PRO A 102 19.51 4.65 -19.45
C PRO A 102 19.05 5.16 -18.09
N GLU A 103 19.68 4.65 -17.02
CA GLU A 103 19.40 5.10 -15.65
C GLU A 103 19.52 6.62 -15.53
N GLY A 104 18.50 7.24 -14.90
CA GLY A 104 18.42 8.68 -14.75
C GLY A 104 16.99 9.21 -14.86
N GLN A 105 16.87 10.54 -14.94
CA GLN A 105 15.58 11.25 -14.84
C GLN A 105 14.55 10.81 -15.89
N GLN A 106 14.98 10.56 -17.14
CA GLN A 106 14.07 10.16 -18.21
C GLN A 106 13.47 8.77 -17.97
N GLN A 107 14.29 7.83 -17.47
CA GLN A 107 13.82 6.49 -17.12
C GLN A 107 12.80 6.56 -15.97
N GLU A 108 13.08 7.34 -14.93
CA GLU A 108 12.17 7.49 -13.79
C GLU A 108 10.85 8.19 -14.15
N LEU A 109 10.89 9.18 -15.05
CA LEU A 109 9.68 9.79 -15.61
C LEU A 109 8.83 8.80 -16.41
N LEU A 110 9.48 7.93 -17.20
CA LEU A 110 8.78 6.87 -17.93
C LEU A 110 8.15 5.86 -16.97
N VAL A 111 8.89 5.40 -15.96
CA VAL A 111 8.41 4.47 -14.93
C VAL A 111 7.21 5.05 -14.19
N LEU A 112 7.29 6.31 -13.75
CA LEU A 112 6.18 7.01 -13.09
C LEU A 112 4.95 7.10 -14.01
N ALA A 113 5.13 7.50 -15.27
CA ALA A 113 4.03 7.61 -16.23
C ALA A 113 3.33 6.26 -16.46
N LEU A 114 4.10 5.18 -16.60
CA LEU A 114 3.58 3.83 -16.73
C LEU A 114 2.87 3.37 -15.47
N LYS A 115 3.45 3.61 -14.28
CA LYS A 115 2.81 3.30 -13.00
C LYS A 115 1.49 4.02 -12.85
N LEU A 116 1.40 5.32 -13.14
CA LEU A 116 0.16 6.08 -13.12
C LEU A 116 -0.87 5.53 -14.11
N GLY A 117 -0.44 5.18 -15.32
CA GLY A 117 -1.29 4.56 -16.34
C GLY A 117 -1.90 3.24 -15.84
N VAL A 118 -1.08 2.37 -15.28
CA VAL A 118 -1.48 1.01 -14.87
C VAL A 118 -2.15 0.99 -13.49
N HIS A 119 -1.84 1.89 -12.58
CA HIS A 119 -2.45 1.88 -11.25
C HIS A 119 -3.69 2.75 -11.15
N ILE A 120 -3.78 3.80 -11.97
CA ILE A 120 -4.87 4.77 -11.89
C ILE A 120 -5.74 4.72 -13.14
N VAL A 121 -5.15 4.94 -14.32
CA VAL A 121 -5.93 5.14 -15.56
C VAL A 121 -6.63 3.85 -15.99
N LEU A 122 -5.93 2.73 -16.12
CA LEU A 122 -6.53 1.47 -16.57
C LEU A 122 -7.60 0.93 -15.59
N PRO A 123 -7.38 0.91 -14.25
CA PRO A 123 -8.43 0.54 -13.32
C PRO A 123 -9.63 1.49 -13.36
N ALA A 124 -9.41 2.79 -13.52
CA ALA A 124 -10.49 3.76 -13.66
C ALA A 124 -11.33 3.50 -14.93
N ILE A 125 -10.68 3.24 -16.07
CA ILE A 125 -11.36 2.88 -17.32
C ILE A 125 -12.17 1.59 -17.13
N LEU A 126 -11.57 0.55 -16.58
CA LEU A 126 -12.24 -0.73 -16.32
C LEU A 126 -13.50 -0.53 -15.45
N LEU A 127 -13.41 0.28 -14.40
CA LEU A 127 -14.57 0.61 -13.56
C LEU A 127 -15.67 1.35 -14.32
N VAL A 128 -15.32 2.32 -15.16
CA VAL A 128 -16.29 3.04 -15.99
C VAL A 128 -16.96 2.09 -16.98
N LEU A 129 -16.21 1.19 -17.62
CA LEU A 129 -16.74 0.15 -18.52
C LEU A 129 -17.70 -0.81 -17.80
N LEU A 130 -17.48 -1.07 -16.52
CA LEU A 130 -18.37 -1.85 -15.66
C LEU A 130 -19.58 -1.04 -15.14
N GLY A 131 -19.68 0.25 -15.48
CA GLY A 131 -20.80 1.13 -15.13
C GLY A 131 -20.67 1.83 -13.77
N ALA A 132 -19.47 1.85 -13.19
CA ALA A 132 -19.18 2.54 -11.93
C ALA A 132 -18.87 4.04 -12.16
N LYS A 133 -19.11 4.85 -11.13
CA LYS A 133 -18.76 6.28 -11.12
C LYS A 133 -17.45 6.48 -10.37
N LEU A 134 -16.56 7.33 -10.91
CA LEU A 134 -15.27 7.62 -10.27
C LEU A 134 -15.35 8.72 -9.21
N ALA A 135 -16.30 9.66 -9.33
CA ALA A 135 -16.44 10.78 -8.40
C ALA A 135 -16.54 10.37 -6.92
N PRO A 136 -17.30 9.30 -6.55
CA PRO A 136 -17.31 8.81 -5.16
C PRO A 136 -15.97 8.27 -4.66
N ILE A 137 -15.06 7.86 -5.54
CA ILE A 137 -13.71 7.39 -5.16
C ILE A 137 -12.78 8.59 -4.94
N ALA A 138 -12.90 9.61 -5.80
CA ALA A 138 -12.10 10.84 -5.75
C ALA A 138 -12.51 11.82 -4.64
N GLN A 139 -13.52 11.48 -3.83
CA GLN A 139 -13.94 12.33 -2.73
C GLN A 139 -12.85 12.48 -1.66
N LEU A 140 -12.76 13.67 -1.08
CA LEU A 140 -11.78 13.97 -0.02
C LEU A 140 -12.05 13.20 1.29
N GLY A 141 -13.28 12.74 1.49
CA GLY A 141 -13.70 12.02 2.70
C GLY A 141 -13.59 12.90 3.95
N LEU A 142 -12.65 12.56 4.85
CA LEU A 142 -12.31 13.37 6.02
C LEU A 142 -11.71 14.72 5.61
N SER A 143 -12.18 15.80 6.22
CA SER A 143 -11.72 17.16 5.92
C SER A 143 -11.47 17.99 7.18
N GLY A 144 -10.91 19.19 7.00
CA GLY A 144 -10.70 20.18 8.05
C GLY A 144 -9.76 19.70 9.16
N ARG A 145 -10.05 20.10 10.40
CA ARG A 145 -9.17 19.84 11.57
C ARG A 145 -8.88 18.36 11.79
N LYS A 146 -9.86 17.47 11.57
CA LYS A 146 -9.65 16.03 11.79
C LYS A 146 -8.68 15.45 10.78
N PHE A 147 -8.77 15.84 9.50
CA PHE A 147 -7.83 15.43 8.46
C PHE A 147 -6.39 15.79 8.85
N TRP A 148 -6.14 17.08 9.12
CA TRP A 148 -4.80 17.57 9.45
C TRP A 148 -4.26 16.97 10.73
N ARG A 149 -5.09 16.83 11.78
CA ARG A 149 -4.68 16.19 13.03
C ARG A 149 -4.28 14.73 12.79
N THR A 150 -5.06 13.97 12.02
CA THR A 150 -4.72 12.58 11.72
C THR A 150 -3.45 12.47 10.89
N LEU A 151 -3.30 13.31 9.86
CA LEU A 151 -2.11 13.35 9.02
C LEU A 151 -0.85 13.70 9.83
N ILE A 152 -0.89 14.76 10.64
CA ILE A 152 0.26 15.22 11.41
C ILE A 152 0.65 14.18 12.47
N VAL A 153 -0.30 13.69 13.27
CA VAL A 153 0.03 12.76 14.35
C VAL A 153 0.56 11.44 13.81
N LEU A 154 -0.13 10.82 12.85
CA LEU A 154 0.33 9.56 12.26
C LEU A 154 1.60 9.77 11.44
N GLY A 155 1.70 10.86 10.68
CA GLY A 155 2.86 11.19 9.88
C GLY A 155 4.12 11.37 10.70
N LEU A 156 4.06 12.10 11.82
CA LEU A 156 5.19 12.23 12.74
C LEU A 156 5.62 10.90 13.35
N ILE A 157 4.65 10.06 13.74
CA ILE A 157 4.96 8.72 14.28
C ILE A 157 5.60 7.85 13.18
N ILE A 158 5.05 7.86 11.96
CA ILE A 158 5.61 7.11 10.82
C ILE A 158 7.04 7.54 10.52
N LEU A 159 7.30 8.85 10.40
CA LEU A 159 8.65 9.35 10.14
C LEU A 159 9.62 8.95 11.26
N ALA A 160 9.20 9.08 12.53
CA ALA A 160 10.01 8.65 13.67
C ALA A 160 10.31 7.15 13.64
N LEU A 161 9.31 6.31 13.30
CA LEU A 161 9.49 4.88 13.16
C LEU A 161 10.45 4.55 12.01
N VAL A 162 10.25 5.13 10.83
CA VAL A 162 11.09 4.89 9.65
C VAL A 162 12.55 5.26 9.92
N CYS A 163 12.81 6.33 10.67
CA CYS A 163 14.17 6.68 11.12
C CYS A 163 14.85 5.59 11.97
N VAL A 164 14.09 4.74 12.66
CA VAL A 164 14.60 3.75 13.62
C VAL A 164 14.60 2.34 13.03
N ILE A 165 13.57 1.96 12.28
CA ILE A 165 13.34 0.58 11.85
C ILE A 165 13.82 0.29 10.42
N THR A 166 14.26 1.32 9.69
CA THR A 166 14.76 1.18 8.31
C THR A 166 16.19 1.72 8.20
N PRO A 167 16.95 1.37 7.15
CA PRO A 167 18.28 1.92 6.93
C PRO A 167 18.27 3.39 6.48
N SER A 168 17.12 4.09 6.49
CA SER A 168 16.95 5.45 5.96
C SER A 168 18.02 6.43 6.44
N LEU A 169 18.30 6.50 7.75
CA LEU A 169 19.30 7.45 8.26
C LEU A 169 20.72 7.17 7.73
N LYS A 170 21.05 5.90 7.51
CA LYS A 170 22.34 5.49 6.92
C LYS A 170 22.40 5.86 5.44
N LEU A 171 21.31 5.66 4.69
CA LEU A 171 21.22 6.07 3.29
C LEU A 171 21.32 7.60 3.16
N LEU A 172 20.64 8.33 4.03
CA LEU A 172 20.69 9.79 4.07
C LEU A 172 22.06 10.33 4.48
N SER A 173 22.86 9.60 5.27
CA SER A 173 24.24 10.02 5.56
C SER A 173 25.16 9.99 4.34
N ALA A 174 24.77 9.30 3.26
CA ALA A 174 25.54 9.21 2.02
C ALA A 174 25.34 10.40 1.07
N ILE A 175 24.32 11.24 1.30
CA ILE A 175 24.08 12.47 0.55
C ILE A 175 24.60 13.68 1.33
N PRO A 176 25.15 14.73 0.67
CA PRO A 176 25.56 15.94 1.37
C PRO A 176 24.36 16.60 2.05
N PRO A 177 24.31 16.70 3.39
CA PRO A 177 23.18 17.27 4.10
C PRO A 177 23.25 18.80 4.10
N THR A 178 23.52 19.41 2.94
CA THR A 178 23.56 20.86 2.79
C THR A 178 22.15 21.41 2.68
N PHE A 179 21.95 22.62 3.22
CA PHE A 179 20.67 23.33 3.10
C PHE A 179 20.21 23.43 1.64
N ASP A 180 21.14 23.74 0.73
CA ASP A 180 20.91 23.88 -0.70
C ASP A 180 20.36 22.61 -1.35
N THR A 181 20.77 21.43 -0.87
CA THR A 181 20.24 20.15 -1.37
C THR A 181 18.88 19.87 -0.72
N MET A 182 18.77 20.03 0.59
CA MET A 182 17.59 19.61 1.35
C MET A 182 16.35 20.47 1.11
N ILE A 183 16.50 21.76 0.81
CA ILE A 183 15.37 22.69 0.60
C ILE A 183 14.47 22.27 -0.57
N TRP A 184 15.02 21.65 -1.61
CA TRP A 184 14.24 21.13 -2.75
C TRP A 184 14.05 19.62 -2.67
N ALA A 185 15.07 18.87 -2.21
CA ALA A 185 15.04 17.41 -2.26
C ALA A 185 13.95 16.81 -1.36
N VAL A 186 13.77 17.34 -0.14
CA VAL A 186 12.74 16.86 0.77
C VAL A 186 11.33 17.08 0.21
N PRO A 187 10.91 18.30 -0.18
CA PRO A 187 9.56 18.51 -0.70
C PRO A 187 9.34 17.83 -2.05
N LEU A 188 10.30 17.88 -2.99
CA LEU A 188 10.13 17.25 -4.30
C LEU A 188 10.20 15.73 -4.23
N GLY A 189 11.08 15.17 -3.39
CA GLY A 189 11.15 13.73 -3.14
C GLY A 189 9.88 13.20 -2.48
N PHE A 190 9.31 13.95 -1.52
CA PHE A 190 8.02 13.60 -0.94
C PHE A 190 6.89 13.63 -1.98
N ILE A 191 6.82 14.68 -2.82
CA ILE A 191 5.83 14.75 -3.90
C ILE A 191 6.00 13.58 -4.87
N TRP A 192 7.24 13.31 -5.27
CA TRP A 192 7.58 12.23 -6.20
C TRP A 192 7.10 10.87 -5.67
N ILE A 193 7.53 10.47 -4.48
CA ILE A 193 7.17 9.16 -3.93
C ILE A 193 5.67 9.06 -3.57
N THR A 194 5.06 10.19 -3.19
CA THR A 194 3.62 10.27 -2.98
C THR A 194 2.86 10.00 -4.27
N LEU A 195 3.35 10.42 -5.43
CA LEU A 195 2.74 10.11 -6.72
C LEU A 195 3.06 8.68 -7.16
N GLU A 196 4.31 8.27 -7.01
CA GLU A 196 4.82 7.00 -7.52
C GLU A 196 4.28 5.78 -6.76
N ALA A 197 4.33 5.81 -5.43
CA ALA A 197 3.86 4.74 -4.56
C ALA A 197 2.49 5.09 -3.98
N GLY A 198 2.40 6.21 -3.25
CA GLY A 198 1.19 6.56 -2.51
C GLY A 198 -0.08 6.63 -3.37
N ALA A 199 -0.07 7.44 -4.44
CA ALA A 199 -1.23 7.65 -5.30
C ALA A 199 -1.54 6.41 -6.14
N CYS A 200 -0.52 5.79 -6.73
CA CYS A 200 -0.68 4.59 -7.54
C CYS A 200 -1.29 3.46 -6.71
N GLU A 201 -0.66 3.10 -5.60
CA GLU A 201 -1.08 1.94 -4.81
C GLU A 201 -2.37 2.20 -4.06
N GLU A 202 -2.51 3.34 -3.37
CA GLU A 202 -3.71 3.56 -2.55
C GLU A 202 -4.96 3.76 -3.43
N PHE A 203 -4.83 4.33 -4.63
CA PHE A 203 -5.96 4.38 -5.56
C PHE A 203 -6.40 2.95 -5.93
N LEU A 204 -5.49 2.10 -6.38
CA LEU A 204 -5.80 0.73 -6.82
C LEU A 204 -6.31 -0.15 -5.67
N PHE A 205 -5.63 -0.13 -4.53
CA PHE A 205 -5.97 -1.02 -3.43
C PHE A 205 -7.11 -0.49 -2.56
N ARG A 206 -7.13 0.80 -2.20
CA ARG A 206 -8.19 1.35 -1.32
C ARG A 206 -9.37 1.87 -2.10
N GLY A 207 -9.10 2.79 -3.02
CA GLY A 207 -10.13 3.43 -3.84
C GLY A 207 -10.87 2.41 -4.69
N VAL A 208 -10.10 1.51 -5.33
CA VAL A 208 -10.61 0.51 -6.24
C VAL A 208 -10.99 -0.79 -5.51
N LEU A 209 -10.03 -1.65 -5.19
CA LEU A 209 -10.27 -3.02 -4.73
C LEU A 209 -11.05 -3.10 -3.40
N GLN A 210 -10.59 -2.41 -2.36
CA GLN A 210 -11.18 -2.51 -1.01
C GLN A 210 -12.65 -2.10 -0.97
N THR A 211 -13.01 -1.06 -1.72
CA THR A 211 -14.40 -0.62 -1.79
C THR A 211 -15.31 -1.70 -2.39
N ARG A 212 -14.85 -2.42 -3.42
CA ARG A 212 -15.63 -3.50 -4.06
C ARG A 212 -15.70 -4.73 -3.18
N LEU A 213 -14.59 -5.15 -2.58
CA LEU A 213 -14.58 -6.26 -1.64
C LEU A 213 -15.43 -5.98 -0.40
N THR A 214 -15.42 -4.74 0.09
CA THR A 214 -16.32 -4.31 1.18
C THR A 214 -17.79 -4.51 0.80
N ALA A 215 -18.16 -4.13 -0.42
CA ALA A 215 -19.53 -4.30 -0.92
C ALA A 215 -19.87 -5.78 -1.18
N TRP A 216 -18.93 -6.56 -1.72
CA TRP A 216 -19.14 -7.99 -2.01
C TRP A 216 -19.34 -8.80 -0.73
N PHE A 217 -18.49 -8.61 0.27
CA PHE A 217 -18.63 -9.28 1.56
C PHE A 217 -19.70 -8.66 2.46
N ASN A 218 -20.30 -7.53 2.04
CA ASN A 218 -21.15 -6.69 2.87
C ASN A 218 -20.51 -6.39 4.25
N SER A 219 -19.20 -6.13 4.25
CA SER A 219 -18.39 -6.01 5.48
C SER A 219 -17.13 -5.21 5.23
N ALA A 220 -17.00 -4.06 5.91
CA ALA A 220 -15.81 -3.22 5.83
C ALA A 220 -14.57 -3.94 6.36
N TRP A 221 -14.72 -4.73 7.44
CA TRP A 221 -13.61 -5.50 8.02
C TRP A 221 -13.10 -6.59 7.07
N ALA A 222 -14.00 -7.36 6.47
CA ALA A 222 -13.60 -8.36 5.48
C ALA A 222 -12.92 -7.68 4.26
N GLY A 223 -13.49 -6.58 3.77
CA GLY A 223 -12.90 -5.80 2.68
C GLY A 223 -11.49 -5.30 3.01
N VAL A 224 -11.26 -4.74 4.20
CA VAL A 224 -9.93 -4.32 4.69
C VAL A 224 -8.97 -5.51 4.69
N ILE A 225 -9.32 -6.58 5.40
CA ILE A 225 -8.43 -7.73 5.61
C ILE A 225 -8.04 -8.39 4.30
N VAL A 226 -9.01 -8.66 3.42
CA VAL A 226 -8.74 -9.34 2.14
C VAL A 226 -7.92 -8.44 1.22
N THR A 227 -8.21 -7.13 1.17
CA THR A 227 -7.39 -6.20 0.38
C THR A 227 -5.97 -6.14 0.91
N SER A 228 -5.76 -6.13 2.23
CA SER A 228 -4.41 -6.08 2.82
C SER A 228 -3.58 -7.32 2.49
N LEU A 229 -4.20 -8.51 2.46
CA LEU A 229 -3.53 -9.73 2.01
C LEU A 229 -3.16 -9.65 0.53
N ILE A 230 -4.09 -9.23 -0.32
CA ILE A 230 -3.85 -9.09 -1.76
C ILE A 230 -2.77 -8.02 -2.03
N PHE A 231 -2.77 -6.93 -1.27
CA PHE A 231 -1.76 -5.89 -1.32
C PHE A 231 -0.36 -6.46 -1.05
N GLY A 232 -0.18 -7.21 0.05
CA GLY A 232 1.09 -7.88 0.32
C GLY A 232 1.49 -8.81 -0.82
N LEU A 233 0.60 -9.74 -1.20
CA LEU A 233 0.87 -10.72 -2.26
C LEU A 233 1.18 -10.10 -3.63
N ALA A 234 0.63 -8.92 -3.94
CA ALA A 234 0.91 -8.21 -5.18
C ALA A 234 2.39 -7.79 -5.32
N HIS A 235 3.13 -7.74 -4.21
CA HIS A 235 4.56 -7.43 -4.20
C HIS A 235 5.44 -8.66 -4.41
N THR A 236 4.92 -9.88 -4.22
CA THR A 236 5.71 -11.12 -4.33
C THR A 236 6.45 -11.23 -5.67
N PRO A 237 5.82 -11.02 -6.85
CA PRO A 237 6.53 -11.17 -8.12
C PRO A 237 7.65 -10.15 -8.28
N GLY A 238 7.44 -8.91 -7.84
CA GLY A 238 8.45 -7.86 -7.90
C GLY A 238 9.65 -8.18 -7.01
N LEU A 239 9.41 -8.58 -5.76
CA LEU A 239 10.46 -8.99 -4.84
C LEU A 239 11.20 -10.22 -5.35
N PHE A 240 10.51 -11.25 -5.81
CA PHE A 240 11.15 -12.49 -6.26
C PHE A 240 11.92 -12.32 -7.58
N MET A 241 11.33 -11.68 -8.58
CA MET A 241 11.92 -11.61 -9.94
C MET A 241 12.91 -10.46 -10.12
N ARG A 242 12.80 -9.38 -9.36
CA ARG A 242 13.62 -8.16 -9.52
C ARG A 242 14.35 -7.74 -8.24
N GLY A 243 14.13 -8.42 -7.12
CA GLY A 243 14.92 -8.22 -5.91
C GLY A 243 16.32 -8.84 -6.03
N GLY A 244 17.12 -8.67 -4.98
CA GLY A 244 18.44 -9.26 -4.89
C GLY A 244 18.98 -9.23 -3.45
N PRO A 245 20.20 -9.74 -3.22
CA PRO A 245 20.83 -9.66 -1.92
C PRO A 245 20.86 -8.22 -1.40
N GLY A 246 20.30 -8.00 -0.20
CA GLY A 246 20.19 -6.66 0.41
C GLY A 246 18.86 -5.95 0.19
N VAL A 247 17.93 -6.53 -0.59
CA VAL A 247 16.53 -6.08 -0.65
C VAL A 247 15.74 -6.81 0.44
N ASP A 248 15.10 -6.06 1.34
CA ASP A 248 14.26 -6.63 2.39
C ASP A 248 13.15 -7.50 1.79
N GLY A 249 13.02 -8.73 2.31
CA GLY A 249 12.02 -9.69 1.85
C GLY A 249 12.37 -10.47 0.59
N TRP A 250 13.54 -10.24 -0.02
CA TRP A 250 14.06 -11.09 -1.09
C TRP A 250 14.59 -12.43 -0.55
N SER A 251 14.34 -13.51 -1.29
CA SER A 251 14.89 -14.84 -1.05
C SER A 251 14.92 -15.63 -2.36
N THR A 252 15.85 -16.59 -2.45
CA THR A 252 15.84 -17.60 -3.53
C THR A 252 14.71 -18.61 -3.37
N ASP A 253 14.13 -18.73 -2.17
CA ASP A 253 12.94 -19.51 -1.92
C ASP A 253 11.68 -18.66 -2.14
N PRO A 254 10.86 -18.94 -3.19
CA PRO A 254 9.67 -18.16 -3.47
C PRO A 254 8.64 -18.20 -2.33
N LEU A 255 8.60 -19.27 -1.53
CA LEU A 255 7.70 -19.36 -0.39
C LEU A 255 8.12 -18.44 0.75
N GLN A 256 9.42 -18.20 0.94
CA GLN A 256 9.88 -17.19 1.90
C GLN A 256 9.49 -15.78 1.46
N VAL A 257 9.53 -15.48 0.15
CA VAL A 257 9.08 -14.18 -0.37
C VAL A 257 7.57 -14.01 -0.17
N VAL A 258 6.76 -15.02 -0.48
CA VAL A 258 5.32 -15.01 -0.19
C VAL A 258 5.07 -14.80 1.31
N ALA A 259 5.72 -15.60 2.16
CA ALA A 259 5.56 -15.52 3.59
C ALA A 259 5.97 -14.14 4.13
N HIS A 260 7.05 -13.55 3.63
CA HIS A 260 7.48 -12.21 3.99
C HIS A 260 6.43 -11.16 3.60
N THR A 261 5.89 -11.22 2.39
CA THR A 261 4.87 -10.25 1.96
C THR A 261 3.58 -10.33 2.77
N ILE A 262 3.18 -11.52 3.22
CA ILE A 262 2.07 -11.68 4.16
C ILE A 262 2.48 -11.18 5.55
N ALA A 263 3.65 -11.56 6.05
CA ALA A 263 4.06 -11.25 7.42
C ALA A 263 4.32 -9.75 7.65
N VAL A 264 4.87 -9.05 6.66
CA VAL A 264 5.39 -7.68 6.77
C VAL A 264 4.50 -6.66 6.05
N LEU A 265 4.13 -6.88 4.79
CA LEU A 265 3.41 -5.87 4.00
C LEU A 265 1.91 -5.85 4.31
N SER A 266 1.27 -6.99 4.55
CA SER A 266 -0.17 -7.01 4.83
C SER A 266 -0.57 -6.28 6.12
N PRO A 267 0.21 -6.31 7.24
CA PRO A 267 -0.10 -5.48 8.40
C PRO A 267 -0.10 -3.97 8.14
N ILE A 268 0.82 -3.47 7.31
CA ILE A 268 0.82 -2.05 6.87
C ILE A 268 -0.48 -1.76 6.09
N GLY A 269 -0.84 -2.69 5.19
CA GLY A 269 -2.09 -2.64 4.47
C GLY A 269 -3.33 -2.60 5.38
N LEU A 270 -3.33 -3.30 6.53
CA LEU A 270 -4.42 -3.24 7.51
C LEU A 270 -4.58 -1.82 8.08
N THR A 271 -3.48 -1.13 8.40
CA THR A 271 -3.52 0.24 8.94
C THR A 271 -4.12 1.21 7.93
N PHE A 272 -3.62 1.23 6.68
CA PHE A 272 -4.15 2.12 5.64
C PHE A 272 -5.56 1.73 5.21
N GLY A 273 -5.84 0.42 5.14
CA GLY A 273 -7.19 -0.08 4.89
C GLY A 273 -8.19 0.36 5.95
N LEU A 274 -7.82 0.32 7.23
CA LEU A 274 -8.62 0.80 8.35
C LEU A 274 -8.86 2.31 8.25
N ILE A 275 -7.81 3.11 8.03
CA ILE A 275 -7.91 4.57 7.89
C ILE A 275 -8.88 4.89 6.74
N TYR A 276 -8.71 4.26 5.58
CA TYR A 276 -9.59 4.48 4.44
C TYR A 276 -11.02 4.01 4.71
N ALA A 277 -11.23 2.86 5.34
CA ALA A 277 -12.57 2.38 5.71
C ALA A 277 -13.29 3.35 6.65
N ARG A 278 -12.53 4.00 7.55
CA ARG A 278 -13.05 4.92 8.57
C ARG A 278 -13.28 6.33 8.09
N THR A 279 -12.54 6.78 7.07
CA THR A 279 -12.50 8.19 6.63
C THR A 279 -12.97 8.39 5.20
N LYS A 280 -12.81 7.37 4.35
CA LYS A 280 -12.92 7.45 2.88
C LYS A 280 -12.10 8.59 2.28
N SER A 281 -11.05 9.01 2.99
CA SER A 281 -10.12 10.03 2.52
C SER A 281 -8.97 9.35 1.80
N LEU A 282 -9.04 9.32 0.47
CA LEU A 282 -7.98 8.74 -0.35
C LEU A 282 -6.70 9.59 -0.23
N LEU A 283 -6.84 10.92 -0.25
CA LEU A 283 -5.71 11.83 -0.07
C LEU A 283 -4.96 11.59 1.25
N LEU A 284 -5.69 11.33 2.35
CA LEU A 284 -5.04 11.07 3.64
C LEU A 284 -4.13 9.85 3.58
N VAL A 285 -4.61 8.74 3.02
CA VAL A 285 -3.80 7.51 2.93
C VAL A 285 -2.68 7.65 1.91
N ILE A 286 -2.89 8.35 0.80
CA ILE A 286 -1.85 8.67 -0.20
C ILE A 286 -0.68 9.41 0.47
N LEU A 287 -0.98 10.46 1.24
CA LEU A 287 0.06 11.25 1.91
C LEU A 287 0.76 10.45 3.01
N LEU A 288 0.02 9.67 3.80
CA LEU A 288 0.61 8.83 4.84
C LEU A 288 1.49 7.72 4.26
N HIS A 289 1.11 7.15 3.12
CA HIS A 289 1.93 6.20 2.37
C HIS A 289 3.21 6.88 1.89
N GLY A 290 3.12 8.05 1.26
CA GLY A 290 4.31 8.81 0.86
C GLY A 290 5.27 9.09 2.03
N LEU A 291 4.78 9.25 3.26
CA LEU A 291 5.61 9.43 4.45
C LEU A 291 6.31 8.16 4.92
N VAL A 292 5.77 6.97 4.61
CA VAL A 292 6.47 5.69 4.84
C VAL A 292 7.68 5.60 3.93
N ASP A 293 7.53 6.03 2.67
CA ASP A 293 8.52 5.77 1.62
C ASP A 293 9.49 6.92 1.37
N VAL A 294 9.22 8.13 1.85
CA VAL A 294 10.07 9.29 1.54
C VAL A 294 11.50 9.13 2.04
N LEU A 295 11.71 8.70 3.29
CA LEU A 295 13.08 8.62 3.82
C LEU A 295 13.91 7.48 3.20
N PRO A 296 13.36 6.27 2.96
CA PRO A 296 14.11 5.21 2.27
C PRO A 296 14.54 5.60 0.85
N ASN A 297 13.73 6.39 0.14
CA ASN A 297 13.94 6.70 -1.28
C ASN A 297 14.60 8.08 -1.52
N LEU A 298 14.74 8.93 -0.50
CA LEU A 298 15.23 10.30 -0.69
C LEU A 298 16.70 10.35 -1.15
N ALA A 299 17.56 9.42 -0.71
CA ALA A 299 18.95 9.40 -1.14
C ALA A 299 19.09 9.08 -2.64
N GLU A 300 18.34 8.09 -3.12
CA GLU A 300 18.26 7.75 -4.55
C GLU A 300 17.69 8.91 -5.36
N PHE A 301 16.60 9.53 -4.88
CA PHE A 301 16.03 10.72 -5.50
C PHE A 301 17.07 11.83 -5.68
N VAL A 302 17.84 12.16 -4.62
CA VAL A 302 18.91 13.17 -4.73
C VAL A 302 19.98 12.75 -5.75
N GLY A 303 20.35 11.47 -5.81
CA GLY A 303 21.33 10.96 -6.77
C GLY A 303 20.88 11.08 -8.23
N ILE A 304 19.58 10.95 -8.50
CA ILE A 304 19.00 11.02 -9.86
C ILE A 304 18.73 12.47 -10.31
N TRP A 305 18.32 13.34 -9.37
CA TRP A 305 17.80 14.67 -9.68
C TRP A 305 18.80 15.82 -9.48
N ARG A 306 20.01 15.52 -8.98
CA ARG A 306 21.11 16.48 -8.85
C ARG A 306 22.02 16.47 -10.09
#